data_AF-X1GXK7-F1
#
_entry.id   AF-X1GXK7-F1
#
_cell.length_a   1.000
_cell.length_b   1.000
_cell.length_c   1.000
_cell.angle_alpha   90.00
_cell.angle_beta   90.00
_cell.angle_gamma   90.00
#
_symmetry.space_group_name_H-M   'P 1'
#
loop_
_entity.id
_entity.type
_entity.pdbx_description
1 polymer ?
#
loop_
_entity_poly.entity_id
_entity_poly.type
_entity_poly.pdbx_seq_one_letter_code
_entity_poly.pdbx_strand_id
1 'polypeptide(L)'
;MIILLIGMFSFLYGIEHNINPVRGSVGIATVSTIADKDSYVIDLLPLGNYGSEEEFWVMWDLTILMGKRTAFLHFPFTDKPDNVIKVEIRIYFKVQYDPIDIQIFTVNEDWEEDTINWFNAPIGETFILSDEISKSGFYTLDVTDFIQGEDGFSILIHDPTPNSGFKLIGSSREGPADKVPRLIWTYETPPTNPKIKINNDAEITNSKSINLTLSASDADEMCFKYGTDAWSSWEFYKTSKNIYLINP
;
A
#
# COMPACT_ATOMS: atom_id res chain seq x y z
N MET A 1 4.43 -5.45 -13.10
CA MET A 1 4.20 -6.38 -14.25
C MET A 1 4.26 -7.81 -13.73
N ILE A 2 3.12 -8.42 -13.38
CA ILE A 2 3.08 -9.81 -12.92
C ILE A 2 2.63 -10.72 -14.08
N ILE A 3 3.46 -11.71 -14.40
CA ILE A 3 3.17 -12.79 -15.35
C ILE A 3 3.09 -14.08 -14.52
N LEU A 4 1.91 -14.69 -14.46
CA LEU A 4 1.76 -16.01 -13.83
C LEU A 4 2.07 -17.10 -14.88
N LEU A 5 3.25 -17.73 -14.82
CA LEU A 5 3.56 -18.94 -15.62
C LEU A 5 3.11 -20.18 -14.85
N ILE A 6 2.28 -21.04 -15.45
CA ILE A 6 1.96 -22.37 -14.91
C ILE A 6 2.74 -23.42 -15.71
N GLY A 7 3.33 -24.39 -14.98
CA GLY A 7 4.29 -25.38 -15.45
C GLY A 7 3.71 -26.59 -16.21
N MET A 8 4.62 -27.21 -16.96
CA MET A 8 4.51 -28.37 -17.86
C MET A 8 3.86 -29.62 -17.24
N PHE A 9 3.03 -30.30 -18.05
CA PHE A 9 2.89 -31.75 -18.00
C PHE A 9 3.20 -32.32 -19.40
N SER A 10 4.20 -33.18 -19.48
CA SER A 10 4.60 -33.90 -20.70
C SER A 10 4.06 -35.33 -20.68
N PHE A 11 3.35 -35.75 -21.74
CA PHE A 11 3.26 -37.15 -22.16
C PHE A 11 3.08 -37.25 -23.69
N LEU A 12 3.76 -38.24 -24.27
CA LEU A 12 4.02 -38.45 -25.70
C LEU A 12 2.78 -38.53 -26.62
N TYR A 13 2.97 -38.03 -27.85
CA TYR A 13 2.22 -38.27 -29.09
C TYR A 13 0.73 -37.89 -29.10
N GLY A 14 0.51 -36.60 -28.92
CA GLY A 14 -0.70 -35.84 -29.26
C GLY A 14 -0.31 -34.37 -29.11
N ILE A 15 -0.86 -33.47 -29.94
CA ILE A 15 -0.50 -32.04 -29.93
C ILE A 15 -0.54 -31.53 -28.48
N GLU A 16 0.64 -31.26 -27.89
CA GLU A 16 0.75 -30.83 -26.50
C GLU A 16 0.02 -29.48 -26.35
N HIS A 17 -1.05 -29.50 -25.56
CA HIS A 17 -1.76 -28.32 -25.12
C HIS A 17 -0.86 -27.50 -24.18
N ASN A 18 -0.17 -26.52 -24.73
CA ASN A 18 0.46 -25.47 -23.93
C ASN A 18 -0.12 -24.11 -24.33
N ILE A 19 -1.34 -23.83 -23.84
CA ILE A 19 -1.90 -22.47 -23.83
C ILE A 19 -1.62 -21.90 -22.45
N ASN A 20 -0.50 -21.21 -22.31
CA ASN A 20 -0.18 -20.39 -21.12
C ASN A 20 -0.71 -18.96 -21.33
N PRO A 21 -0.56 -18.05 -20.35
CA PRO A 21 -1.58 -17.62 -19.42
C PRO A 21 -2.47 -16.47 -19.91
N VAL A 22 -3.68 -16.41 -19.35
CA VAL A 22 -4.53 -15.22 -19.31
C VAL A 22 -3.85 -14.16 -18.45
N ARG A 23 -3.63 -12.95 -18.99
CA ARG A 23 -3.35 -11.76 -18.19
C ARG A 23 -4.66 -11.01 -18.04
N GLY A 24 -5.29 -11.27 -16.93
CA GLY A 24 -6.39 -10.46 -16.51
C GLY A 24 -5.94 -9.13 -15.91
N SER A 25 -6.92 -8.44 -15.40
CA SER A 25 -6.80 -7.13 -14.85
C SER A 25 -6.57 -7.17 -13.36
N VAL A 26 -6.26 -5.97 -12.92
CA VAL A 26 -6.00 -5.54 -11.57
C VAL A 26 -7.22 -5.87 -10.71
N GLY A 27 -7.24 -7.03 -10.06
CA GLY A 27 -7.94 -7.09 -8.79
C GLY A 27 -7.32 -6.03 -7.88
N ILE A 28 -8.12 -5.23 -7.18
CA ILE A 28 -7.58 -4.25 -6.24
C ILE A 28 -7.70 -4.83 -4.84
N ALA A 29 -6.57 -4.94 -4.16
CA ALA A 29 -6.52 -5.36 -2.77
C ALA A 29 -5.85 -4.29 -1.91
N THR A 30 -6.08 -4.40 -0.61
CA THR A 30 -5.38 -3.60 0.39
C THR A 30 -4.72 -4.48 1.44
N VAL A 31 -3.59 -4.01 1.95
CA VAL A 31 -2.92 -4.57 3.13
C VAL A 31 -2.41 -3.41 3.97
N SER A 32 -2.31 -3.59 5.29
CA SER A 32 -1.85 -2.52 6.18
C SER A 32 -0.78 -2.99 7.14
N THR A 33 0.22 -2.14 7.37
CA THR A 33 1.29 -2.34 8.35
C THR A 33 1.12 -1.35 9.50
N ILE A 34 1.32 -1.79 10.74
CA ILE A 34 1.28 -0.93 11.92
C ILE A 34 2.62 -0.17 12.01
N ALA A 35 2.61 1.07 12.50
CA ALA A 35 3.87 1.74 12.86
C ALA A 35 4.66 0.88 13.86
N ASP A 36 5.96 0.74 13.64
CA ASP A 36 6.86 0.01 14.55
C ASP A 36 7.71 0.93 15.40
N LYS A 37 7.77 2.23 15.10
CA LYS A 37 8.30 3.25 16.00
C LYS A 37 7.36 4.44 16.01
N ASP A 38 7.08 4.97 17.20
CA ASP A 38 6.48 6.27 17.36
C ASP A 38 7.01 7.00 18.59
N SER A 39 7.09 8.32 18.49
CA SER A 39 7.45 9.15 19.64
C SER A 39 7.05 10.59 19.38
N TYR A 40 7.31 11.45 20.35
CA TYR A 40 7.30 12.89 20.14
C TYR A 40 8.38 13.54 21.00
N VAL A 41 8.79 14.74 20.63
CA VAL A 41 9.80 15.51 21.36
C VAL A 41 9.22 16.83 21.83
N ILE A 42 9.79 17.37 22.91
CA ILE A 42 9.33 18.60 23.53
C ILE A 42 10.53 19.53 23.73
N ASP A 43 10.44 20.76 23.22
CA ASP A 43 11.51 21.77 23.36
C ASP A 43 11.81 22.15 24.82
N LEU A 44 10.77 22.26 25.64
CA LEU A 44 10.88 22.59 27.07
C LEU A 44 11.29 21.39 27.94
N LEU A 45 11.23 20.16 27.42
CA LEU A 45 11.68 18.94 28.10
C LEU A 45 12.65 18.17 27.20
N PRO A 46 13.84 18.73 26.90
CA PRO A 46 14.63 18.33 25.74
C PRO A 46 15.33 16.97 25.90
N LEU A 47 15.40 16.43 27.12
CA LEU A 47 15.93 15.10 27.41
C LEU A 47 14.83 14.03 27.56
N GLY A 48 13.55 14.42 27.45
CA GLY A 48 12.43 13.49 27.56
C GLY A 48 12.34 12.59 26.33
N ASN A 49 12.05 11.32 26.57
CA ASN A 49 11.68 10.32 25.57
C ASN A 49 10.26 9.85 25.89
N TYR A 50 9.43 9.72 24.85
CA TYR A 50 8.01 9.44 25.00
C TYR A 50 7.54 8.30 24.09
N GLY A 51 8.45 7.44 23.61
CA GLY A 51 8.14 6.33 22.70
C GLY A 51 7.53 5.10 23.38
N SER A 52 7.02 5.25 24.61
CA SER A 52 6.27 4.21 25.32
C SER A 52 4.91 4.71 25.82
N GLU A 53 4.53 5.92 25.42
CA GLU A 53 3.25 6.52 25.77
C GLU A 53 2.15 5.97 24.84
N GLU A 54 0.92 5.83 25.34
CA GLU A 54 -0.24 5.40 24.53
C GLU A 54 -0.72 6.46 23.52
N GLU A 55 -0.17 7.68 23.61
CA GLU A 55 -0.54 8.83 22.80
C GLU A 55 0.68 9.71 22.52
N PHE A 56 0.77 10.26 21.31
CA PHE A 56 1.71 11.32 20.96
C PHE A 56 1.01 12.67 20.84
N TRP A 57 1.76 13.74 21.09
CA TRP A 57 1.21 15.09 21.15
C TRP A 57 1.78 15.98 20.05
N VAL A 58 0.90 16.73 19.39
CA VAL A 58 1.27 17.73 18.38
C VAL A 58 0.69 19.08 18.82
N MET A 59 1.56 20.05 19.06
CA MET A 59 1.16 21.43 19.42
C MET A 59 2.35 22.39 19.36
N TRP A 60 2.05 23.68 19.35
CA TRP A 60 3.04 24.69 19.66
C TRP A 60 2.42 25.81 20.51
N ASP A 61 2.69 25.81 21.82
CA ASP A 61 2.26 26.92 22.69
C ASP A 61 3.26 27.26 23.79
N LEU A 62 3.91 28.41 23.64
CA LEU A 62 4.85 28.96 24.61
C LEU A 62 4.17 29.84 25.67
N THR A 63 2.94 30.31 25.43
CA THR A 63 2.22 31.21 26.34
C THR A 63 1.74 30.51 27.60
N ILE A 64 1.45 29.21 27.50
CA ILE A 64 1.04 28.36 28.63
C ILE A 64 2.16 27.42 29.10
N LEU A 65 3.40 27.65 28.68
CA LEU A 65 4.59 26.86 29.04
C LEU A 65 4.46 25.36 28.69
N MET A 66 3.71 25.04 27.63
CA MET A 66 3.56 23.65 27.17
C MET A 66 4.55 23.25 26.07
N GLY A 67 5.21 24.23 25.45
CA GLY A 67 6.29 24.03 24.50
C GLY A 67 5.80 23.69 23.09
N LYS A 68 6.76 23.46 22.20
CA LYS A 68 6.55 22.82 20.90
C LYS A 68 6.66 21.31 21.06
N ARG A 69 5.68 20.59 20.51
CA ARG A 69 5.66 19.14 20.43
C ARG A 69 5.56 18.68 18.98
N THR A 70 6.51 17.86 18.57
CA THR A 70 6.60 17.29 17.22
C THR A 70 6.62 15.78 17.33
N ALA A 71 5.70 15.12 16.64
CA ALA A 71 5.57 13.68 16.64
C ALA A 71 6.34 13.06 15.47
N PHE A 72 6.80 11.84 15.66
CA PHE A 72 7.55 11.03 14.70
C PHE A 72 6.91 9.65 14.63
N LEU A 73 6.70 9.14 13.43
CA LEU A 73 6.17 7.81 13.17
C LEU A 73 7.06 7.13 12.12
N HIS A 74 7.43 5.88 12.33
CA HIS A 74 8.07 5.03 11.33
C HIS A 74 7.16 3.84 11.04
N PHE A 75 7.04 3.52 9.75
CA PHE A 75 6.29 2.39 9.24
C PHE A 75 7.26 1.47 8.51
N PRO A 76 7.44 0.21 8.96
CA PRO A 76 8.29 -0.72 8.26
C PRO A 76 7.57 -1.23 7.01
N PHE A 77 8.31 -1.65 6.00
CA PHE A 77 7.74 -2.17 4.76
C PHE A 77 7.50 -3.69 4.79
N THR A 78 7.22 -4.26 5.96
CA THR A 78 7.07 -5.72 6.17
C THR A 78 6.00 -6.35 5.28
N ASP A 79 4.92 -5.61 4.99
CA ASP A 79 3.80 -6.10 4.16
C ASP A 79 3.72 -5.39 2.81
N LYS A 80 4.80 -4.72 2.35
CA LYS A 80 4.82 -3.99 1.08
C LYS A 80 4.54 -4.96 -0.09
N PRO A 81 3.43 -4.80 -0.81
CA PRO A 81 3.09 -5.67 -1.93
C PRO A 81 3.81 -5.24 -3.21
N ASP A 82 3.85 -6.13 -4.20
CA ASP A 82 4.21 -5.75 -5.57
C ASP A 82 3.09 -4.93 -6.23
N ASN A 83 3.44 -4.07 -7.19
CA ASN A 83 2.48 -3.24 -7.97
C ASN A 83 1.56 -2.38 -7.08
N VAL A 84 2.16 -1.70 -6.10
CA VAL A 84 1.50 -0.64 -5.34
C VAL A 84 0.97 0.43 -6.28
N ILE A 85 -0.28 0.84 -6.08
CA ILE A 85 -0.96 1.92 -6.82
C ILE A 85 -1.28 3.13 -5.94
N LYS A 86 -1.41 2.92 -4.62
CA LYS A 86 -1.66 4.00 -3.66
C LYS A 86 -1.12 3.63 -2.28
N VAL A 87 -0.58 4.62 -1.58
CA VAL A 87 -0.13 4.45 -0.19
C VAL A 87 -0.70 5.57 0.66
N GLU A 88 -1.35 5.20 1.76
CA GLU A 88 -1.96 6.14 2.68
C GLU A 88 -1.55 5.85 4.12
N ILE A 89 -1.25 6.90 4.89
CA ILE A 89 -1.13 6.79 6.34
C ILE A 89 -2.50 7.05 6.97
N ARG A 90 -2.93 6.18 7.88
CA ARG A 90 -4.14 6.35 8.67
C ARG A 90 -3.79 6.54 10.14
N ILE A 91 -4.26 7.65 10.72
CA ILE A 91 -3.99 8.03 12.11
C ILE A 91 -5.30 8.38 12.79
N TYR A 92 -5.47 7.91 14.04
CA TYR A 92 -6.56 8.38 14.89
C TYR A 92 -6.10 9.61 15.68
N PHE A 93 -6.84 10.71 15.53
CA PHE A 93 -6.64 11.93 16.31
C PHE A 93 -7.79 12.15 17.28
N LYS A 94 -7.46 12.69 18.45
CA LYS A 94 -8.38 13.27 19.42
C LYS A 94 -8.11 14.77 19.48
N VAL A 95 -9.15 15.54 19.22
CA VAL A 95 -9.11 17.01 19.29
C VAL A 95 -9.72 17.43 20.61
N GLN A 96 -8.95 18.15 21.42
CA GLN A 96 -9.45 18.71 22.69
C GLN A 96 -10.08 20.09 22.50
N TYR A 97 -9.58 20.86 21.54
CA TYR A 97 -10.03 22.20 21.16
C TYR A 97 -9.81 22.34 19.65
N ASP A 98 -10.86 22.69 18.90
CA ASP A 98 -10.90 22.66 17.43
C ASP A 98 -10.80 24.05 16.78
N PRO A 99 -10.28 24.16 15.54
CA PRO A 99 -9.46 23.19 14.78
C PRO A 99 -7.93 23.41 14.94
N ILE A 100 -7.13 22.40 14.57
CA ILE A 100 -5.65 22.47 14.57
C ILE A 100 -5.11 22.19 13.17
N ASP A 101 -4.30 23.09 12.63
CA ASP A 101 -3.54 22.85 11.41
C ASP A 101 -2.35 21.93 11.70
N ILE A 102 -2.09 20.99 10.80
CA ILE A 102 -0.89 20.16 10.82
C ILE A 102 -0.09 20.32 9.54
N GLN A 103 1.22 20.15 9.65
CA GLN A 103 2.10 19.88 8.52
C GLN A 103 2.84 18.58 8.74
N ILE A 104 3.03 17.85 7.63
CA ILE A 104 3.69 16.55 7.64
C ILE A 104 4.87 16.59 6.69
N PHE A 105 6.00 16.06 7.14
CA PHE A 105 7.22 15.97 6.37
C PHE A 105 7.77 14.55 6.43
N THR A 106 8.50 14.17 5.38
CA THR A 106 9.37 12.98 5.40
C THR A 106 10.52 13.18 6.39
N VAL A 107 10.97 12.06 6.95
CA VAL A 107 12.18 11.95 7.77
C VAL A 107 13.08 10.90 7.12
N ASN A 108 14.25 11.31 6.64
CA ASN A 108 15.18 10.44 5.92
C ASN A 108 16.35 9.94 6.78
N GLU A 109 16.55 10.54 7.96
CA GLU A 109 17.50 10.05 8.95
C GLU A 109 16.88 8.91 9.78
N ASP A 110 17.68 7.90 10.08
CA ASP A 110 17.28 6.83 10.98
C ASP A 110 17.19 7.36 12.42
N TRP A 111 16.22 6.87 13.18
CA TRP A 111 15.98 7.28 14.55
C TRP A 111 15.46 6.12 15.39
N GLU A 112 15.82 6.12 16.66
CA GLU A 112 15.44 5.05 17.59
C GLU A 112 14.39 5.55 18.59
N GLU A 113 13.31 4.78 18.70
CA GLU A 113 12.14 5.09 19.53
C GLU A 113 12.48 5.27 21.01
N ASP A 114 13.44 4.48 21.51
CA ASP A 114 13.84 4.43 22.91
C ASP A 114 14.85 5.51 23.31
N THR A 115 15.43 6.22 22.32
CA THR A 115 16.46 7.25 22.58
C THR A 115 16.16 8.61 21.95
N ILE A 116 15.17 8.73 21.07
CA ILE A 116 14.77 10.00 20.49
C ILE A 116 14.36 11.00 21.59
N ASN A 117 14.86 12.21 21.47
CA ASN A 117 14.66 13.36 22.33
C ASN A 117 14.89 14.64 21.51
N TRP A 118 14.71 15.82 22.09
CA TRP A 118 14.79 17.07 21.34
C TRP A 118 16.15 17.31 20.65
N PHE A 119 17.25 16.84 21.25
CA PHE A 119 18.59 17.10 20.72
C PHE A 119 18.99 16.19 19.56
N ASN A 120 18.40 14.99 19.46
CA ASN A 120 18.72 14.02 18.40
C ASN A 120 17.54 13.73 17.45
N ALA A 121 16.41 14.41 17.62
CA ALA A 121 15.29 14.29 16.71
C ALA A 121 15.70 14.68 15.28
N PRO A 122 15.38 13.85 14.27
CA PRO A 122 15.56 14.21 12.88
C PRO A 122 14.79 15.48 12.50
N ILE A 123 15.28 16.16 11.47
CA ILE A 123 14.55 17.26 10.84
C ILE A 123 13.60 16.74 9.75
N GLY A 124 12.57 17.53 9.44
CA GLY A 124 11.69 17.25 8.32
C GLY A 124 12.33 17.76 7.04
N GLU A 125 12.45 16.88 6.03
CA GLU A 125 13.15 17.23 4.79
C GLU A 125 12.19 17.64 3.68
N THR A 126 11.31 16.73 3.26
CA THR A 126 10.35 16.98 2.17
C THR A 126 8.96 17.17 2.74
N PHE A 127 8.34 18.31 2.45
CA PHE A 127 6.94 18.58 2.76
C PHE A 127 6.05 17.60 2.00
N ILE A 128 5.16 16.92 2.72
CA ILE A 128 4.17 16.02 2.14
C ILE A 128 2.88 16.80 1.90
N LEU A 129 2.27 17.29 2.99
CA LEU A 129 0.98 17.97 2.96
C LEU A 129 0.75 18.81 4.21
N SER A 130 -0.32 19.59 4.17
CA SER A 130 -0.96 20.23 5.31
C SER A 130 -2.43 19.84 5.38
N ASP A 131 -2.98 19.70 6.58
CA ASP A 131 -4.39 19.37 6.78
C ASP A 131 -4.94 20.06 8.04
N GLU A 132 -6.26 20.20 8.13
CA GLU A 132 -6.97 20.75 9.28
C GLU A 132 -7.68 19.64 10.06
N ILE A 133 -7.29 19.46 11.32
CA ILE A 133 -7.92 18.49 12.22
C ILE A 133 -9.00 19.19 13.06
N SER A 134 -10.23 19.10 12.60
CA SER A 134 -11.40 19.76 13.21
C SER A 134 -12.24 18.86 14.13
N LYS A 135 -12.04 17.54 14.15
CA LYS A 135 -12.80 16.62 15.01
C LYS A 135 -11.99 15.38 15.38
N SER A 136 -12.39 14.73 16.48
CA SER A 136 -11.81 13.44 16.83
C SER A 136 -12.23 12.35 15.84
N GLY A 137 -11.29 11.53 15.36
CA GLY A 137 -11.56 10.50 14.38
C GLY A 137 -10.32 10.05 13.60
N PHE A 138 -10.54 9.20 12.61
CA PHE A 138 -9.49 8.79 11.68
C PHE A 138 -9.32 9.80 10.56
N TYR A 139 -8.06 10.09 10.27
CA TYR A 139 -7.61 10.87 9.12
C TYR A 139 -6.72 9.99 8.25
N THR A 140 -6.81 10.18 6.94
CA THR A 140 -6.05 9.43 5.93
C THR A 140 -5.25 10.41 5.09
N LEU A 141 -3.96 10.13 4.96
CA LEU A 141 -2.95 11.01 4.38
C LEU A 141 -2.36 10.30 3.17
N ASP A 142 -2.52 10.87 1.98
CA ASP A 142 -1.92 10.30 0.77
C ASP A 142 -0.42 10.58 0.76
N VAL A 143 0.38 9.52 0.74
CA VAL A 143 1.85 9.56 0.72
C VAL A 143 2.43 8.84 -0.50
N THR A 144 1.60 8.53 -1.49
CA THR A 144 1.95 7.67 -2.63
C THR A 144 3.25 8.09 -3.31
N ASP A 145 3.41 9.40 -3.57
CA ASP A 145 4.57 9.94 -4.29
C ASP A 145 5.84 10.07 -3.42
N PHE A 146 5.74 9.80 -2.11
CA PHE A 146 6.82 9.98 -1.14
C PHE A 146 7.43 8.66 -0.67
N ILE A 147 6.85 7.53 -1.03
CA ILE A 147 7.40 6.22 -0.69
C ILE A 147 8.69 5.98 -1.49
N GLN A 148 9.81 5.91 -0.77
CA GLN A 148 11.13 5.62 -1.30
C GLN A 148 11.76 4.45 -0.54
N GLY A 149 12.73 3.78 -1.16
CA GLY A 149 13.45 2.68 -0.52
C GLY A 149 12.62 1.40 -0.34
N GLU A 150 13.21 0.46 0.39
CA GLU A 150 12.67 -0.90 0.58
C GLU A 150 12.43 -1.28 2.04
N ASP A 151 12.95 -0.51 3.00
CA ASP A 151 13.00 -0.96 4.41
C ASP A 151 11.95 -0.27 5.31
N GLY A 152 11.53 0.96 4.99
CA GLY A 152 10.54 1.68 5.79
C GLY A 152 10.32 3.13 5.36
N PHE A 153 9.41 3.80 6.06
CA PHE A 153 9.03 5.19 5.82
C PHE A 153 8.80 5.91 7.13
N SER A 154 9.56 6.99 7.38
CA SER A 154 9.33 7.87 8.53
C SER A 154 8.69 9.19 8.14
N ILE A 155 7.81 9.67 9.00
CA ILE A 155 7.26 11.01 8.94
C ILE A 155 7.44 11.74 10.27
N LEU A 156 7.45 13.06 10.20
CA LEU A 156 7.16 13.91 11.35
C LEU A 156 5.88 14.71 11.13
N ILE A 157 5.22 15.04 12.23
CA ILE A 157 3.97 15.80 12.28
C ILE A 157 4.17 16.95 13.26
N HIS A 158 3.91 18.19 12.81
CA HIS A 158 3.97 19.35 13.69
C HIS A 158 2.84 20.36 13.43
N ASP A 159 2.53 21.13 14.46
CA ASP A 159 1.71 22.33 14.38
C ASP A 159 2.54 23.46 13.74
N PRO A 160 2.10 24.06 12.61
CA PRO A 160 2.80 25.19 12.00
C PRO A 160 2.53 26.52 12.70
N THR A 161 1.56 26.57 13.60
CA THR A 161 1.03 27.80 14.19
C THR A 161 1.51 27.97 15.63
N PRO A 162 2.43 28.91 15.90
CA PRO A 162 2.87 29.16 17.28
C PRO A 162 1.75 29.78 18.11
N ASN A 163 1.69 29.36 19.37
CA ASN A 163 0.72 29.81 20.37
C ASN A 163 -0.73 29.51 19.95
N SER A 164 -0.96 28.33 19.37
CA SER A 164 -2.27 27.88 18.95
C SER A 164 -3.23 27.65 20.13
N GLY A 165 -2.73 27.44 21.36
CA GLY A 165 -3.58 27.15 22.52
C GLY A 165 -4.23 25.76 22.47
N PHE A 166 -3.98 25.02 21.40
CA PHE A 166 -4.71 23.82 21.05
C PHE A 166 -3.86 22.57 21.24
N LYS A 167 -4.56 21.45 21.49
CA LYS A 167 -3.94 20.16 21.82
C LYS A 167 -4.45 19.11 20.85
N LEU A 168 -3.58 18.69 19.94
CA LEU A 168 -3.82 17.53 19.09
C LEU A 168 -3.14 16.32 19.72
N ILE A 169 -3.91 15.26 19.93
CA ILE A 169 -3.45 14.01 20.51
C ILE A 169 -3.63 12.93 19.44
N GLY A 170 -2.55 12.26 19.05
CA GLY A 170 -2.59 11.09 18.17
C GLY A 170 -2.44 9.80 18.96
N SER A 171 -3.10 8.73 18.54
CA SER A 171 -2.89 7.40 19.12
C SER A 171 -1.53 6.86 18.69
N SER A 172 -0.75 6.29 19.61
CA SER A 172 0.49 5.56 19.30
C SER A 172 0.22 4.07 19.02
N ARG A 173 1.30 3.32 18.76
CA ARG A 173 1.37 1.86 18.72
C ARG A 173 1.03 1.23 20.08
N GLU A 174 1.37 1.89 21.18
CA GLU A 174 1.06 1.46 22.56
C GLU A 174 -0.40 1.73 22.94
N GLY A 175 -1.09 2.57 22.18
CA GLY A 175 -2.51 2.90 22.38
C GLY A 175 -3.48 1.75 22.04
N PRO A 176 -4.80 2.04 22.02
CA PRO A 176 -5.81 1.04 21.70
C PRO A 176 -5.57 0.38 20.34
N ALA A 177 -5.59 -0.95 20.30
CA ALA A 177 -5.22 -1.75 19.12
C ALA A 177 -6.01 -1.41 17.84
N ASP A 178 -7.24 -0.89 17.96
CA ASP A 178 -8.08 -0.47 16.83
C ASP A 178 -7.73 0.92 16.30
N LYS A 179 -6.90 1.70 17.01
CA LYS A 179 -6.56 3.10 16.73
C LYS A 179 -5.08 3.35 16.41
N VAL A 180 -4.24 2.32 16.51
CA VAL A 180 -2.81 2.40 16.19
C VAL A 180 -2.59 2.95 14.76
N PRO A 181 -1.55 3.78 14.53
CA PRO A 181 -1.22 4.29 13.21
C PRO A 181 -0.92 3.16 12.23
N ARG A 182 -1.37 3.31 10.97
CA ARG A 182 -1.15 2.32 9.92
C ARG A 182 -0.71 2.94 8.60
N LEU A 183 0.20 2.26 7.93
CA LEU A 183 0.47 2.46 6.50
C LEU A 183 -0.42 1.49 5.72
N ILE A 184 -1.21 2.00 4.80
CA ILE A 184 -2.17 1.25 4.00
C ILE A 184 -1.68 1.23 2.56
N TRP A 185 -1.43 0.03 2.06
CA TRP A 185 -1.06 -0.24 0.68
C TRP A 185 -2.30 -0.62 -0.11
N THR A 186 -2.55 0.07 -1.21
CA THR A 186 -3.48 -0.38 -2.25
C THR A 186 -2.65 -0.84 -3.43
N TYR A 187 -2.93 -2.03 -3.96
CA TYR A 187 -2.10 -2.66 -4.99
C TYR A 187 -2.91 -3.52 -5.95
N GLU A 188 -2.28 -3.80 -7.09
CA GLU A 188 -2.84 -4.68 -8.11
C GLU A 188 -2.55 -6.15 -7.81
N THR A 189 -3.60 -6.97 -7.76
CA THR A 189 -3.49 -8.42 -7.69
C THR A 189 -3.62 -9.03 -9.07
N PRO A 190 -2.86 -10.10 -9.37
CA PRO A 190 -3.06 -10.85 -10.59
C PRO A 190 -4.44 -11.55 -10.59
N PRO A 191 -4.94 -11.89 -11.79
CA PRO A 191 -6.17 -12.67 -11.95
C PRO A 191 -6.01 -14.06 -11.37
N THR A 192 -7.12 -14.67 -10.99
CA THR A 192 -7.13 -16.00 -10.37
C THR A 192 -7.97 -16.99 -11.15
N ASN A 193 -7.73 -18.27 -10.91
CA ASN A 193 -8.49 -19.39 -11.47
C ASN A 193 -8.64 -19.41 -13.01
N PRO A 194 -7.58 -19.16 -13.81
CA PRO A 194 -7.68 -19.28 -15.26
C PRO A 194 -7.99 -20.73 -15.66
N LYS A 195 -9.00 -20.93 -16.50
CA LYS A 195 -9.35 -22.21 -17.13
C LYS A 195 -9.70 -22.00 -18.59
N ILE A 196 -9.41 -23.04 -19.37
CA ILE A 196 -9.74 -23.13 -20.79
C ILE A 196 -10.37 -24.51 -21.03
N LYS A 197 -11.48 -24.52 -21.77
CA LYS A 197 -12.11 -25.73 -22.30
C LYS A 197 -12.18 -25.64 -23.81
N ILE A 198 -11.92 -26.75 -24.48
CA ILE A 198 -11.97 -26.87 -25.93
C ILE A 198 -13.29 -27.55 -26.27
N ASN A 199 -14.06 -27.00 -27.22
CA ASN A 199 -15.23 -27.66 -27.83
C ASN A 199 -16.11 -28.47 -26.85
N ASN A 200 -16.95 -27.82 -26.05
CA ASN A 200 -17.79 -28.48 -25.04
C ASN A 200 -17.01 -29.43 -24.10
N ASP A 201 -15.81 -29.03 -23.68
CA ASP A 201 -14.93 -29.80 -22.78
C ASP A 201 -14.35 -31.09 -23.39
N ALA A 202 -14.19 -31.11 -24.71
CA ALA A 202 -13.50 -32.18 -25.40
C ALA A 202 -12.01 -32.20 -25.01
N GLU A 203 -11.51 -33.38 -24.65
CA GLU A 203 -10.09 -33.60 -24.32
C GLU A 203 -9.18 -33.37 -25.52
N ILE A 204 -9.65 -33.72 -26.72
CA ILE A 204 -8.96 -33.50 -28.00
C ILE A 204 -9.97 -33.11 -29.07
N THR A 205 -9.49 -32.43 -30.13
CA THR A 205 -10.31 -32.18 -31.31
C THR A 205 -9.46 -32.24 -32.58
N ASN A 206 -10.01 -32.87 -33.62
CA ASN A 206 -9.45 -32.86 -34.97
C ASN A 206 -10.07 -31.73 -35.83
N SER A 207 -10.92 -30.90 -35.24
CA SER A 207 -11.53 -29.76 -35.91
C SER A 207 -10.56 -28.59 -35.92
N LYS A 208 -10.43 -27.94 -37.09
CA LYS A 208 -9.73 -26.66 -37.20
C LYS A 208 -10.52 -25.49 -36.63
N SER A 209 -11.85 -25.62 -36.61
CA SER A 209 -12.73 -24.66 -35.97
C SER A 209 -12.91 -25.07 -34.52
N ILE A 210 -12.40 -24.26 -33.60
CA ILE A 210 -12.42 -24.56 -32.17
C ILE A 210 -13.16 -23.43 -31.46
N ASN A 211 -14.15 -23.79 -30.65
CA ASN A 211 -14.70 -22.89 -29.65
C ASN A 211 -14.00 -23.11 -28.32
N LEU A 212 -13.34 -22.08 -27.82
CA LEU A 212 -12.81 -22.05 -26.47
C LEU A 212 -13.89 -21.52 -25.53
N THR A 213 -14.07 -22.18 -24.39
CA THR A 213 -14.74 -21.62 -23.22
C THR A 213 -13.68 -21.25 -22.20
N LEU A 214 -13.73 -20.03 -21.68
CA LEU A 214 -12.70 -19.44 -20.84
C LEU A 214 -13.32 -19.03 -19.50
N SER A 215 -12.58 -19.23 -18.42
CA SER A 215 -12.92 -18.66 -17.12
C SER A 215 -11.66 -18.09 -16.47
N ALA A 216 -11.73 -16.88 -15.96
CA ALA A 216 -10.77 -16.29 -15.05
C ALA A 216 -11.55 -15.31 -14.15
N SER A 217 -11.11 -15.16 -12.91
CA SER A 217 -11.57 -14.11 -12.01
C SER A 217 -10.65 -12.90 -12.17
N ASP A 218 -11.22 -11.71 -12.15
CA ASP A 218 -10.50 -10.43 -12.24
C ASP A 218 -9.66 -10.33 -13.53
N ALA A 219 -10.30 -10.56 -14.69
CA ALA A 219 -9.65 -10.48 -16.00
C ALA A 219 -10.28 -9.47 -16.97
N ASP A 220 -9.51 -8.48 -17.42
CA ASP A 220 -9.93 -7.53 -18.47
C ASP A 220 -9.43 -7.90 -19.85
N GLU A 221 -8.29 -8.58 -19.96
CA GLU A 221 -7.68 -8.94 -21.24
C GLU A 221 -7.29 -10.43 -21.29
N MET A 222 -6.99 -10.90 -22.49
CA MET A 222 -6.48 -12.23 -22.78
C MET A 222 -5.64 -12.20 -24.05
N CYS A 223 -4.67 -13.10 -24.16
CA CYS A 223 -4.00 -13.42 -25.42
C CYS A 223 -3.74 -14.92 -25.49
N PHE A 224 -3.40 -15.40 -26.67
CA PHE A 224 -3.22 -16.82 -26.92
C PHE A 224 -1.89 -17.06 -27.61
N LYS A 225 -1.26 -18.20 -27.29
CA LYS A 225 -0.13 -18.74 -28.01
C LYS A 225 -0.48 -20.13 -28.49
N TYR A 226 -0.09 -20.45 -29.72
CA TYR A 226 -0.27 -21.77 -30.30
C TYR A 226 1.11 -22.44 -30.40
N GLY A 227 1.34 -23.49 -29.61
CA GLY A 227 2.63 -24.18 -29.58
C GLY A 227 3.82 -23.23 -29.33
N THR A 228 4.72 -23.14 -30.31
CA THR A 228 5.94 -22.31 -30.23
C THR A 228 5.81 -20.92 -30.86
N ASP A 229 4.66 -20.59 -31.44
CA ASP A 229 4.46 -19.33 -32.19
C ASP A 229 4.57 -18.08 -31.32
N ALA A 230 4.60 -16.90 -31.93
CA ALA A 230 4.46 -15.66 -31.18
C ALA A 230 3.08 -15.58 -30.48
N TRP A 231 3.03 -14.86 -29.36
CA TRP A 231 1.76 -14.51 -28.73
C TRP A 231 0.89 -13.68 -29.67
N SER A 232 -0.42 -13.91 -29.64
CA SER A 232 -1.38 -13.00 -30.27
C SER A 232 -1.31 -11.62 -29.62
N SER A 233 -1.76 -10.59 -30.33
CA SER A 233 -2.09 -9.32 -29.70
C SER A 233 -3.10 -9.53 -28.57
N TRP A 234 -3.02 -8.67 -27.56
CA TRP A 234 -3.99 -8.59 -26.48
C TRP A 234 -5.38 -8.24 -27.03
N GLU A 235 -6.39 -8.86 -26.44
CA GLU A 235 -7.80 -8.51 -26.65
C GLU A 235 -8.56 -8.54 -25.33
N PHE A 236 -9.69 -7.85 -25.27
CA PHE A 236 -10.56 -7.90 -24.09
C PHE A 236 -10.94 -9.35 -23.74
N TYR A 237 -10.90 -9.65 -22.44
CA TYR A 237 -11.29 -10.93 -21.89
C TYR A 237 -12.73 -11.25 -22.29
N LYS A 238 -12.93 -12.49 -22.73
CA LYS A 238 -14.23 -13.04 -23.07
C LYS A 238 -14.31 -14.43 -22.48
N THR A 239 -15.51 -14.86 -22.14
CA THR A 239 -15.76 -16.24 -21.70
C THR A 239 -15.81 -17.23 -22.86
N SER A 240 -15.76 -16.75 -24.11
CA SER A 240 -15.62 -17.61 -25.28
C SER A 240 -14.82 -16.95 -26.40
N LYS A 241 -14.01 -17.77 -27.09
CA LYS A 241 -13.23 -17.37 -28.27
C LYS A 241 -13.30 -18.46 -29.33
N ASN A 242 -13.74 -18.08 -30.53
CA ASN A 242 -13.56 -18.96 -31.70
C ASN A 242 -12.17 -18.76 -32.27
N ILE A 243 -11.45 -19.85 -32.44
CA ILE A 243 -10.15 -19.88 -33.11
C ILE A 243 -10.24 -20.80 -34.32
N TYR A 244 -9.53 -20.44 -35.38
CA TYR A 244 -9.37 -21.28 -36.56
C TYR A 244 -7.90 -21.60 -36.75
N LEU A 245 -7.53 -22.87 -36.58
CA LEU A 245 -6.17 -23.33 -36.81
C LEU A 245 -5.92 -23.42 -38.31
N ILE A 246 -5.05 -22.55 -38.80
CA ILE A 246 -4.48 -22.66 -40.15
C ILE A 246 -3.43 -23.77 -40.07
N ASN A 247 -3.43 -24.73 -41.00
CA ASN A 247 -2.52 -25.89 -40.97
C ASN A 247 -1.05 -25.44 -40.86
N PRO A 248 -0.17 -26.28 -40.25
CA PRO A 248 1.27 -26.00 -40.15
C PRO A 248 1.95 -25.84 -41.52
#